data_AF-A0A9X7J5P1-F1
#
_entry.id   AF-A0A9X7J5P1-F1
#
_cell.length_a   1.000
_cell.length_b   1.000
_cell.length_c   1.000
_cell.angle_alpha   90.00
_cell.angle_beta   90.00
_cell.angle_gamma   90.00
#
_symmetry.space_group_name_H-M   'P 1'
#
loop_
_entity.id
_entity.type
_entity.pdbx_description
1 polymer ?
#
loop_
_entity_poly.entity_id
_entity_poly.type
_entity_poly.pdbx_seq_one_letter_code
_entity_poly.pdbx_strand_id
1 'polypeptide(L)'
;MQSAMKLPFAILCAVPFIMVLGNSMLVPLLPVMRTTLNVSLVQVSLFITAFSLPAGLVIPFAGFLSDAYGRKPLMAPALLIYGLGGLLAGLAAWLVASPYYLILGSRILQGIGAGGTYQLAMALTSDIFQSKERTKALGLLEASNGLGKVVSPIAGSLAGLIAWFAPFFVYGFLAIPIGLAVWFFIKEPSGQDKNRVTFRTYFRDLGQVFQTRGLSLLACILAGMVVLFILFGVLSYVSDILEANYGIRGLSTGLLIAIPVGTMALTSYLSGSYLQQKAGNFLKMTIVAGLVLETAALAVMGFYDNIYIFFLAMVVMGIGTGIVLPSVNTLITSVSAKERGGITCLYGSMRFFGVALGPPAFGLAMTLGRLPLFLGAAILVGLITFLTATFIQTEKMLPPELLPGH
;
A
#
# COMPACT_ATOMS: atom_id res chain seq x y z
N MET A 1 3.91 -27.67 -6.04
CA MET A 1 2.66 -27.23 -6.71
C MET A 1 2.20 -28.22 -7.77
N GLN A 2 1.13 -28.94 -7.47
CA GLN A 2 0.39 -29.78 -8.43
C GLN A 2 -0.13 -28.94 -9.60
N SER A 3 -0.24 -29.51 -10.81
CA SER A 3 -0.66 -28.78 -12.03
C SER A 3 -2.02 -28.09 -11.88
N ALA A 4 -2.96 -28.71 -11.16
CA ALA A 4 -4.30 -28.17 -10.88
C ALA A 4 -4.29 -26.90 -10.01
N MET A 5 -3.24 -26.64 -9.23
CA MET A 5 -3.13 -25.47 -8.35
C MET A 5 -2.47 -24.26 -9.01
N LYS A 6 -1.88 -24.41 -10.21
CA LYS A 6 -1.20 -23.33 -10.92
C LYS A 6 -2.12 -22.18 -11.27
N LEU A 7 -3.29 -22.48 -11.84
CA LEU A 7 -4.27 -21.47 -12.24
C LEU A 7 -4.90 -20.74 -11.04
N PRO A 8 -5.44 -21.42 -10.01
CA PRO A 8 -5.96 -20.75 -8.82
C PRO A 8 -4.95 -19.83 -8.14
N PHE A 9 -3.68 -20.25 -8.07
CA PHE A 9 -2.63 -19.45 -7.46
C PHE A 9 -2.22 -18.25 -8.31
N ALA A 10 -2.19 -18.39 -9.65
CA ALA A 10 -1.97 -17.26 -10.55
C ALA A 10 -3.09 -16.21 -10.40
N ILE A 11 -4.34 -16.63 -10.26
CA ILE A 11 -5.48 -15.74 -9.97
C ILE A 11 -5.28 -15.02 -8.63
N LEU A 12 -4.86 -15.74 -7.57
CA LEU A 12 -4.55 -15.13 -6.27
C LEU A 12 -3.42 -14.10 -6.36
N CYS A 13 -2.40 -14.34 -7.19
CA CYS A 13 -1.32 -13.39 -7.45
C CYS A 13 -1.78 -12.15 -8.22
N ALA A 14 -2.79 -12.28 -9.08
CA ALA A 14 -3.36 -11.15 -9.80
C ALA A 14 -4.08 -10.15 -8.87
N VAL A 15 -4.60 -10.60 -7.73
CA VAL A 15 -5.30 -9.75 -6.75
C VAL A 15 -4.39 -8.66 -6.16
N PRO A 16 -3.24 -8.95 -5.51
CA PRO A 16 -2.31 -7.90 -5.08
C PRO A 16 -1.84 -7.01 -6.23
N PHE A 17 -1.58 -7.60 -7.39
CA PHE A 17 -1.05 -6.88 -8.55
C PHE A 17 -2.02 -5.79 -9.02
N ILE A 18 -3.32 -6.09 -9.16
CA ILE A 18 -4.29 -5.10 -9.60
C ILE A 18 -4.60 -4.05 -8.51
N MET A 19 -4.54 -4.42 -7.24
CA MET A 19 -4.87 -3.51 -6.14
C MET A 19 -3.92 -2.31 -6.05
N VAL A 20 -2.64 -2.51 -6.35
CA VAL A 20 -1.65 -1.42 -6.34
C VAL A 20 -1.77 -0.49 -7.55
N LEU A 21 -2.36 -0.96 -8.66
CA LEU A 21 -2.64 -0.13 -9.83
C LEU A 21 -3.60 1.03 -9.49
N GLY A 22 -4.57 0.79 -8.59
CA GLY A 22 -5.63 1.73 -8.25
C GLY A 22 -5.16 3.06 -7.66
N ASN A 23 -3.94 3.11 -7.11
CA ASN A 23 -3.31 4.34 -6.62
C ASN A 23 -2.26 4.86 -7.58
N SER A 24 -1.24 4.06 -7.86
CA SER A 24 -0.01 4.53 -8.47
C SER A 24 -0.11 4.79 -9.98
N MET A 25 -1.10 4.24 -10.69
CA MET A 25 -1.35 4.60 -12.11
C MET A 25 -1.79 6.06 -12.27
N LEU A 26 -2.44 6.65 -11.27
CA LEU A 26 -2.97 8.02 -11.37
C LEU A 26 -1.90 9.09 -11.12
N VAL A 27 -0.89 8.77 -10.32
CA VAL A 27 0.17 9.71 -9.92
C VAL A 27 0.80 10.45 -11.11
N PRO A 28 1.33 9.79 -12.17
CA PRO A 28 1.93 10.48 -13.31
C PRO A 28 0.93 11.32 -14.13
N LEU A 29 -0.38 11.10 -13.94
CA LEU A 29 -1.45 11.79 -14.66
C LEU A 29 -2.08 12.92 -13.85
N LEU A 30 -1.71 13.10 -12.58
CA LEU A 30 -2.25 14.18 -11.75
C LEU A 30 -2.12 15.56 -12.41
N PRO A 31 -1.00 15.93 -13.06
CA PRO A 31 -0.89 17.26 -13.65
C PRO A 31 -1.79 17.45 -14.88
N VAL A 32 -1.93 16.45 -15.75
CA VAL A 32 -2.88 16.53 -16.88
C VAL A 32 -4.33 16.54 -16.41
N MET A 33 -4.67 15.76 -15.37
CA MET A 33 -6.00 15.78 -14.74
C MET A 33 -6.30 17.15 -14.13
N ARG A 34 -5.32 17.76 -13.45
CA ARG A 34 -5.43 19.08 -12.83
C ARG A 34 -5.78 20.14 -13.88
N THR A 35 -5.04 20.16 -14.98
CA THR A 35 -5.21 21.15 -16.06
C THR A 35 -6.49 20.92 -16.84
N THR A 36 -6.85 19.66 -17.15
CA THR A 36 -8.07 19.33 -17.91
C THR A 36 -9.34 19.57 -17.11
N LEU A 37 -9.34 19.30 -15.80
CA LEU A 37 -10.50 19.53 -14.94
C LEU A 37 -10.55 20.95 -14.37
N ASN A 38 -9.51 21.77 -14.62
CA ASN A 38 -9.35 23.11 -14.06
C ASN A 38 -9.51 23.15 -12.53
N VAL A 39 -8.78 22.27 -11.84
CA VAL A 39 -8.80 22.13 -10.37
C VAL A 39 -7.43 22.38 -9.76
N SER A 40 -7.38 22.60 -8.45
CA SER A 40 -6.11 22.70 -7.71
C SER A 40 -5.38 21.36 -7.58
N LEU A 41 -4.08 21.41 -7.26
CA LEU A 41 -3.28 20.21 -6.98
C LEU A 41 -3.85 19.40 -5.80
N VAL A 42 -4.37 20.09 -4.78
CA VAL A 42 -5.04 19.46 -3.64
C VAL A 42 -6.28 18.72 -4.11
N GLN A 43 -7.15 19.38 -4.90
CA GLN A 43 -8.37 18.78 -5.41
C GLN A 43 -8.13 17.55 -6.30
N VAL A 44 -7.14 17.57 -7.20
CA VAL A 44 -6.84 16.40 -8.04
C VAL A 44 -6.24 15.26 -7.19
N SER A 45 -5.42 15.60 -6.19
CA SER A 45 -4.85 14.63 -5.25
C SER A 45 -5.91 13.91 -4.42
N LEU A 46 -7.08 14.53 -4.21
CA LEU A 46 -8.21 13.88 -3.54
C LEU A 46 -8.75 12.66 -4.31
N PHE A 47 -8.42 12.45 -5.59
CA PHE A 47 -8.76 11.18 -6.27
C PHE A 47 -8.01 9.98 -5.70
N ILE A 48 -6.79 10.18 -5.19
CA ILE A 48 -6.03 9.15 -4.46
C ILE A 48 -6.63 8.98 -3.06
N THR A 49 -6.95 10.08 -2.37
CA THR A 49 -7.58 10.08 -1.04
C THR A 49 -8.94 9.40 -1.05
N ALA A 50 -9.81 9.75 -2.00
CA ALA A 50 -11.17 9.22 -2.15
C ALA A 50 -11.20 7.71 -2.40
N PHE A 51 -10.10 7.13 -2.89
CA PHE A 51 -9.95 5.69 -2.98
C PHE A 51 -9.32 5.09 -1.72
N SER A 52 -8.21 5.66 -1.25
CA SER A 52 -7.41 5.05 -0.20
C SER A 52 -8.04 5.19 1.18
N LEU A 53 -8.74 6.29 1.47
CA LEU A 53 -9.39 6.52 2.77
C LEU A 53 -10.54 5.52 3.01
N PRO A 54 -11.50 5.33 2.08
CA PRO A 54 -12.52 4.29 2.24
C PRO A 54 -11.94 2.87 2.28
N ALA A 55 -10.93 2.57 1.46
CA ALA A 55 -10.23 1.29 1.53
C ALA A 55 -9.63 1.05 2.93
N GLY A 56 -8.93 2.05 3.48
CA GLY A 56 -8.40 2.06 4.83
C GLY A 56 -9.48 1.76 5.88
N LEU A 57 -10.63 2.43 5.80
CA LEU A 57 -11.75 2.24 6.72
C LEU A 57 -12.36 0.84 6.61
N VAL A 58 -12.46 0.27 5.41
CA VAL A 58 -13.10 -1.04 5.17
C VAL A 58 -12.19 -2.21 5.54
N ILE A 59 -10.87 -2.11 5.45
CA ILE A 59 -9.92 -3.22 5.68
C ILE A 59 -10.18 -3.99 6.99
N PRO A 60 -10.32 -3.36 8.18
CA PRO A 60 -10.57 -4.09 9.43
C PRO A 60 -11.89 -4.87 9.41
N PHE A 61 -12.95 -4.29 8.85
CA PHE A 61 -14.24 -4.94 8.72
C PHE A 61 -14.18 -6.09 7.70
N ALA A 62 -13.45 -5.92 6.61
CA ALA A 62 -13.27 -6.98 5.63
C ALA A 62 -12.53 -8.19 6.23
N GLY A 63 -11.51 -7.96 7.06
CA GLY A 63 -10.85 -9.01 7.84
C GLY A 63 -11.84 -9.78 8.70
N PHE A 64 -12.57 -9.07 9.56
CA PHE A 64 -13.60 -9.66 10.44
C PHE A 64 -14.68 -10.43 9.68
N LEU A 65 -15.28 -9.83 8.64
CA LEU A 65 -16.35 -10.45 7.87
C LEU A 65 -15.84 -11.70 7.14
N SER A 66 -14.60 -11.69 6.66
CA SER A 66 -14.05 -12.86 5.98
C SER A 66 -13.71 -14.01 6.92
N ASP A 67 -13.39 -13.74 8.18
CA ASP A 67 -13.26 -14.78 9.22
C ASP A 67 -14.62 -15.45 9.48
N ALA A 68 -15.71 -14.69 9.43
CA ALA A 68 -17.06 -15.18 9.73
C ALA A 68 -17.77 -15.86 8.53
N TYR A 69 -17.64 -15.29 7.34
CA TYR A 69 -18.39 -15.71 6.14
C TYR A 69 -17.53 -16.46 5.11
N GLY A 70 -16.20 -16.43 5.26
CA GLY A 70 -15.23 -16.98 4.30
C GLY A 70 -14.51 -15.90 3.51
N ARG A 71 -13.30 -16.23 3.02
CA ARG A 71 -12.42 -15.33 2.27
C ARG A 71 -12.93 -15.10 0.86
N LYS A 72 -13.31 -16.17 0.16
CA LYS A 72 -13.77 -16.10 -1.24
C LYS A 72 -15.06 -15.29 -1.40
N PRO A 73 -16.14 -15.55 -0.63
CA PRO A 73 -17.40 -14.84 -0.81
C PRO A 73 -17.33 -13.35 -0.47
N LEU A 74 -16.29 -12.90 0.22
CA LEU A 74 -16.04 -11.47 0.45
C LEU A 74 -15.12 -10.87 -0.62
N MET A 75 -14.03 -11.57 -0.98
CA MET A 75 -13.02 -11.06 -1.91
C MET A 75 -13.55 -10.86 -3.34
N ALA A 76 -14.33 -11.80 -3.87
CA ALA A 76 -14.82 -11.73 -5.24
C ALA A 76 -15.81 -10.56 -5.48
N PRO A 77 -16.86 -10.37 -4.67
CA PRO A 77 -17.74 -9.20 -4.80
C PRO A 77 -16.99 -7.87 -4.61
N ALA A 78 -16.01 -7.82 -3.69
CA ALA A 78 -15.19 -6.63 -3.48
C ALA A 78 -14.40 -6.24 -4.74
N LEU A 79 -13.81 -7.22 -5.44
CA LEU A 79 -13.15 -7.02 -6.73
C LEU A 79 -14.12 -6.50 -7.82
N LEU A 80 -15.36 -6.98 -7.84
CA LEU A 80 -16.39 -6.46 -8.76
C LEU A 80 -16.74 -5.00 -8.43
N ILE A 81 -16.93 -4.66 -7.16
CA ILE A 81 -17.20 -3.28 -6.70
C ILE A 81 -16.03 -2.36 -7.08
N TYR A 82 -14.78 -2.81 -6.88
CA TYR A 82 -13.58 -2.09 -7.29
C TYR A 82 -13.56 -1.83 -8.80
N GLY A 83 -13.86 -2.85 -9.60
CA GLY A 83 -13.92 -2.73 -11.05
C GLY A 83 -15.03 -1.79 -11.52
N LEU A 84 -16.23 -1.93 -10.97
CA LEU A 84 -17.39 -1.07 -11.27
C LEU A 84 -17.12 0.39 -10.91
N GLY A 85 -16.54 0.67 -9.73
CA GLY A 85 -16.14 2.03 -9.37
C GLY A 85 -15.13 2.64 -10.35
N GLY A 86 -14.23 1.83 -10.91
CA GLY A 86 -13.32 2.25 -11.96
C GLY A 86 -14.04 2.59 -13.27
N LEU A 87 -14.91 1.70 -13.75
CA LEU A 87 -15.71 1.96 -14.96
C LEU A 87 -16.58 3.19 -14.82
N LEU A 88 -17.23 3.38 -13.67
CA LEU A 88 -18.06 4.56 -13.40
C LEU A 88 -17.22 5.85 -13.39
N ALA A 89 -16.00 5.83 -12.83
CA ALA A 89 -15.09 6.98 -12.89
C ALA A 89 -14.68 7.30 -14.34
N GLY A 90 -14.36 6.28 -15.14
CA GLY A 90 -14.01 6.43 -16.56
C GLY A 90 -15.17 6.95 -17.40
N LEU A 91 -16.38 6.42 -17.19
CA LEU A 91 -17.61 6.86 -17.87
C LEU A 91 -17.98 8.29 -17.47
N ALA A 92 -17.86 8.65 -16.19
CA ALA A 92 -18.07 10.01 -15.73
C ALA A 92 -17.12 10.98 -16.45
N ALA A 93 -15.82 10.65 -16.47
CA ALA A 93 -14.81 11.46 -17.16
C ALA A 93 -15.04 11.59 -18.67
N TRP A 94 -15.60 10.57 -19.32
CA TRP A 94 -15.82 10.56 -20.76
C TRP A 94 -17.13 11.24 -21.19
N LEU A 95 -18.22 11.05 -20.44
CA LEU A 95 -19.57 11.43 -20.86
C LEU A 95 -20.09 12.71 -20.21
N VAL A 96 -19.50 13.17 -19.11
CA VAL A 96 -20.03 14.30 -18.31
C VAL A 96 -19.12 15.51 -18.44
N ALA A 97 -19.72 16.68 -18.70
CA ALA A 97 -18.98 17.94 -18.88
C ALA A 97 -18.24 18.41 -17.61
N SER A 98 -18.80 18.16 -16.42
CA SER A 98 -18.18 18.50 -15.13
C SER A 98 -18.05 17.25 -14.24
N PRO A 99 -17.06 16.37 -14.53
CA PRO A 99 -17.06 15.02 -13.98
C PRO A 99 -16.43 14.92 -12.58
N TYR A 100 -15.84 15.99 -12.05
CA TYR A 100 -14.99 15.96 -10.85
C TYR A 100 -15.63 15.24 -9.65
N TYR A 101 -16.85 15.63 -9.24
CA TYR A 101 -17.52 15.02 -8.09
C TYR A 101 -18.00 13.59 -8.36
N LEU A 102 -18.37 13.27 -9.61
CA LEU A 102 -18.75 11.91 -10.00
C LEU A 102 -17.53 10.98 -10.00
N ILE A 103 -16.36 11.47 -10.42
CA ILE A 103 -15.10 10.75 -10.30
C ILE A 103 -14.79 10.51 -8.81
N LEU A 104 -14.90 11.54 -7.95
CA LEU A 104 -14.70 11.37 -6.50
C LEU A 104 -15.63 10.30 -5.91
N GLY A 105 -16.94 10.36 -6.18
CA GLY A 105 -17.90 9.37 -5.70
C GLY A 105 -17.61 7.96 -6.19
N SER A 106 -17.24 7.83 -7.48
CA SER A 106 -16.85 6.55 -8.07
C SER A 106 -15.55 6.00 -7.47
N ARG A 107 -14.61 6.88 -7.09
CA ARG A 107 -13.38 6.52 -6.38
C ARG A 107 -13.63 6.04 -4.95
N ILE A 108 -14.64 6.60 -4.27
CA ILE A 108 -15.09 6.08 -2.97
C ILE A 108 -15.63 4.67 -3.10
N LEU A 109 -16.52 4.43 -4.07
CA LEU A 109 -17.04 3.10 -4.35
C LEU A 109 -15.90 2.12 -4.68
N GLN A 110 -14.96 2.56 -5.51
CA GLN A 110 -13.78 1.77 -5.86
C GLN A 110 -12.91 1.44 -4.63
N GLY A 111 -12.71 2.40 -3.73
CA GLY A 111 -11.98 2.22 -2.47
C GLY A 111 -12.65 1.20 -1.55
N ILE A 112 -13.98 1.25 -1.43
CA ILE A 112 -14.76 0.26 -0.66
C ILE A 112 -14.49 -1.16 -1.20
N GLY A 113 -14.49 -1.34 -2.53
CA GLY A 113 -14.18 -2.62 -3.17
C GLY A 113 -12.71 -3.06 -3.04
N ALA A 114 -11.76 -2.13 -2.96
CA ALA A 114 -10.36 -2.47 -2.72
C ALA A 114 -10.09 -2.95 -1.29
N GLY A 115 -10.90 -2.49 -0.32
CA GLY A 115 -10.72 -2.72 1.11
C GLY A 115 -10.53 -4.20 1.46
N GLY A 116 -9.32 -4.54 1.93
CA GLY A 116 -8.99 -5.85 2.49
C GLY A 116 -8.66 -6.95 1.48
N THR A 117 -8.93 -6.77 0.18
CA THR A 117 -8.80 -7.83 -0.83
C THR A 117 -7.41 -8.49 -0.88
N TYR A 118 -6.34 -7.70 -0.74
CA TYR A 118 -4.97 -8.23 -0.66
C TYR A 118 -4.74 -9.05 0.61
N GLN A 119 -5.20 -8.57 1.77
CA GLN A 119 -5.11 -9.27 3.04
C GLN A 119 -5.92 -10.58 3.00
N LEU A 120 -7.09 -10.57 2.35
CA LEU A 120 -7.89 -11.77 2.09
C LEU A 120 -7.16 -12.76 1.19
N ALA A 121 -6.48 -12.30 0.14
CA ALA A 121 -5.67 -13.17 -0.73
C ALA A 121 -4.50 -13.81 0.02
N MET A 122 -3.83 -13.06 0.91
CA MET A 122 -2.77 -13.59 1.78
C MET A 122 -3.29 -14.63 2.78
N ALA A 123 -4.45 -14.35 3.40
CA ALA A 123 -5.10 -15.27 4.34
C ALA A 123 -5.52 -16.56 3.62
N LEU A 124 -6.23 -16.45 2.50
CA LEU A 124 -6.66 -17.60 1.72
C LEU A 124 -5.49 -18.42 1.18
N THR A 125 -4.40 -17.78 0.78
CA THR A 125 -3.16 -18.48 0.39
C THR A 125 -2.53 -19.22 1.57
N SER A 126 -2.56 -18.63 2.77
CA SER A 126 -2.12 -19.30 3.99
C SER A 126 -2.99 -20.49 4.38
N ASP A 127 -4.28 -20.44 4.06
CA ASP A 127 -5.24 -21.50 4.35
C ASP A 127 -5.13 -22.67 3.34
N ILE A 128 -4.73 -22.38 2.09
CA ILE A 128 -4.59 -23.37 1.01
C ILE A 128 -3.25 -24.12 1.08
N PHE A 129 -2.14 -23.42 1.35
CA PHE A 129 -0.79 -24.00 1.33
C PHE A 129 -0.25 -24.26 2.73
N GLN A 130 0.41 -25.41 2.93
CA GLN A 130 1.03 -25.78 4.21
C GLN A 130 2.57 -25.77 4.18
N SER A 131 3.17 -25.65 5.36
CA SER A 131 4.61 -25.77 5.60
C SER A 131 5.48 -24.91 4.66
N LYS A 132 6.45 -25.51 3.95
CA LYS A 132 7.40 -24.80 3.09
C LYS A 132 6.77 -24.21 1.83
N GLU A 133 5.69 -24.80 1.32
CA GLU A 133 4.96 -24.26 0.16
C GLU A 133 4.24 -22.95 0.50
N ARG A 134 3.78 -22.79 1.75
CA ARG A 134 3.14 -21.55 2.24
C ARG A 134 4.08 -20.35 2.14
N THR A 135 5.30 -20.45 2.65
CA THR A 135 6.28 -19.36 2.61
C THR A 135 6.60 -18.96 1.18
N LYS A 136 6.76 -19.93 0.28
CA LYS A 136 6.98 -19.67 -1.14
C LYS A 136 5.78 -18.98 -1.81
N ALA A 137 4.56 -19.44 -1.51
CA ALA A 137 3.34 -18.88 -2.06
C ALA A 137 3.11 -17.44 -1.60
N LEU A 138 3.28 -17.16 -0.31
CA LEU A 138 3.23 -15.81 0.25
C LEU A 138 4.32 -14.91 -0.34
N GLY A 139 5.54 -15.43 -0.51
CA GLY A 139 6.62 -14.70 -1.19
C GLY A 139 6.28 -14.32 -2.63
N LEU A 140 5.56 -15.18 -3.37
CA LEU A 140 5.11 -14.86 -4.73
C LEU A 140 3.98 -13.82 -4.75
N LEU A 141 3.05 -13.86 -3.79
CA LEU A 141 2.04 -12.79 -3.64
C LEU A 141 2.70 -11.43 -3.39
N GLU A 142 3.70 -11.39 -2.51
CA GLU A 142 4.48 -10.18 -2.24
C GLU A 142 5.25 -9.71 -3.48
N ALA A 143 5.83 -10.63 -4.25
CA ALA A 143 6.49 -10.31 -5.51
C ALA A 143 5.49 -9.73 -6.53
N SER A 144 4.28 -10.28 -6.65
CA SER A 144 3.22 -9.75 -7.52
C SER A 144 2.75 -8.36 -7.09
N ASN A 145 2.60 -8.13 -5.78
CA ASN A 145 2.34 -6.82 -5.20
C ASN A 145 3.46 -5.82 -5.54
N GLY A 146 4.72 -6.19 -5.31
CA GLY A 146 5.89 -5.37 -5.64
C GLY A 146 5.95 -5.03 -7.13
N LEU A 147 5.79 -6.04 -8.00
CA LEU A 147 5.78 -5.87 -9.45
C LEU A 147 4.67 -4.92 -9.90
N GLY A 148 3.45 -5.07 -9.37
CA GLY A 148 2.34 -4.17 -9.69
C GLY A 148 2.67 -2.72 -9.33
N LYS A 149 3.38 -2.47 -8.22
CA LYS A 149 3.79 -1.12 -7.85
C LYS A 149 4.79 -0.53 -8.84
N VAL A 150 5.75 -1.30 -9.37
CA VAL A 150 6.71 -0.82 -10.38
C VAL A 150 6.03 -0.58 -11.73
N VAL A 151 5.16 -1.50 -12.14
CA VAL A 151 4.45 -1.41 -13.43
C VAL A 151 3.43 -0.29 -13.42
N SER A 152 2.83 0.01 -12.27
CA SER A 152 1.69 0.94 -12.19
C SER A 152 1.95 2.34 -12.77
N PRO A 153 3.02 3.09 -12.50
CA PRO A 153 3.15 4.45 -13.02
C PRO A 153 3.47 4.43 -14.52
N ILE A 154 4.16 3.38 -14.98
CA ILE A 154 4.45 3.15 -16.41
C ILE A 154 3.15 2.85 -17.15
N ALA A 155 2.36 1.90 -16.66
CA ALA A 155 1.06 1.55 -17.22
C ALA A 155 0.07 2.72 -17.19
N GLY A 156 0.07 3.50 -16.11
CA GLY A 156 -0.73 4.73 -15.98
C GLY A 156 -0.36 5.75 -17.05
N SER A 157 0.93 6.01 -17.22
CA SER A 157 1.42 6.94 -18.24
C SER A 157 1.10 6.48 -19.66
N LEU A 158 1.26 5.18 -19.97
CA LEU A 158 0.90 4.61 -21.26
C LEU A 158 -0.60 4.71 -21.55
N ALA A 159 -1.44 4.39 -20.56
CA ALA A 159 -2.89 4.56 -20.69
C ALA A 159 -3.27 6.04 -20.89
N GLY A 160 -2.58 6.96 -20.19
CA GLY A 160 -2.76 8.40 -20.32
C GLY A 160 -2.47 8.95 -21.72
N LEU A 161 -1.65 8.26 -22.53
CA LEU A 161 -1.42 8.62 -23.94
C LEU A 161 -2.66 8.40 -24.81
N ILE A 162 -3.55 7.48 -24.43
CA ILE A 162 -4.83 7.24 -25.11
C ILE A 162 -5.84 8.30 -24.66
N ALA A 163 -6.04 8.41 -23.35
CA ALA A 163 -6.85 9.45 -22.72
C ALA A 163 -6.45 9.59 -21.25
N TRP A 164 -6.50 10.81 -20.70
CA TRP A 164 -6.14 11.06 -19.30
C TRP A 164 -6.96 10.23 -18.29
N PHE A 165 -8.19 9.85 -18.65
CA PHE A 165 -9.09 9.03 -17.84
C PHE A 165 -8.99 7.52 -18.12
N ALA A 166 -8.18 7.08 -19.10
CA ALA A 166 -8.09 5.68 -19.50
C ALA A 166 -7.73 4.70 -18.36
N PRO A 167 -6.87 5.04 -17.37
CA PRO A 167 -6.61 4.14 -16.24
C PRO A 167 -7.86 3.71 -15.48
N PHE A 168 -8.90 4.55 -15.41
CA PHE A 168 -10.15 4.19 -14.74
C PHE A 168 -10.82 2.97 -15.37
N PHE A 169 -10.76 2.86 -16.71
CA PHE A 169 -11.26 1.70 -17.45
C PHE A 169 -10.36 0.47 -17.26
N VAL A 170 -9.04 0.65 -17.19
CA VAL A 170 -8.09 -0.45 -16.94
C VAL A 170 -8.42 -1.19 -15.65
N TYR A 171 -8.80 -0.46 -14.59
CA TYR A 171 -9.22 -1.07 -13.33
C TYR A 171 -10.41 -2.01 -13.52
N GLY A 172 -11.45 -1.55 -14.23
CA GLY A 172 -12.66 -2.33 -14.51
C GLY A 172 -12.38 -3.57 -15.33
N PHE A 173 -11.70 -3.40 -16.46
CA PHE A 173 -11.42 -4.49 -17.40
C PHE A 173 -10.50 -5.56 -16.85
N LEU A 174 -9.64 -5.25 -15.87
CA LEU A 174 -8.83 -6.24 -15.19
C LEU A 174 -9.53 -6.83 -13.97
N ALA A 175 -10.18 -6.02 -13.14
CA ALA A 175 -10.71 -6.46 -11.85
C ALA A 175 -11.93 -7.37 -11.98
N ILE A 176 -12.83 -7.07 -12.91
CA ILE A 176 -14.07 -7.83 -13.08
C ILE A 176 -13.74 -9.28 -13.49
N PRO A 177 -12.92 -9.53 -14.53
CA PRO A 177 -12.49 -10.89 -14.86
C PRO A 177 -11.77 -11.60 -13.71
N ILE A 178 -10.90 -10.91 -12.96
CA ILE A 178 -10.21 -11.50 -11.80
C ILE A 178 -11.22 -11.86 -10.70
N GLY A 179 -12.19 -10.99 -10.40
CA GLY A 179 -13.23 -11.25 -9.40
C GLY A 179 -14.12 -12.44 -9.77
N LEU A 180 -14.52 -12.53 -11.03
CA LEU A 180 -15.23 -13.71 -11.56
C LEU A 180 -14.34 -14.96 -11.48
N ALA A 181 -13.07 -14.85 -11.83
CA ALA A 181 -12.15 -15.97 -11.78
C ALA A 181 -11.92 -16.46 -10.33
N VAL A 182 -11.83 -15.55 -9.36
CA VAL A 182 -11.80 -15.87 -7.92
C VAL A 182 -13.05 -16.66 -7.53
N TRP A 183 -14.23 -16.22 -7.95
CA TRP A 183 -15.49 -16.86 -7.59
C TRP A 183 -15.60 -18.31 -8.11
N PHE A 184 -15.26 -18.51 -9.39
CA PHE A 184 -15.44 -19.78 -10.10
C PHE A 184 -14.28 -20.77 -9.96
N PHE A 185 -13.02 -20.32 -9.96
CA PHE A 185 -11.85 -21.22 -10.01
C PHE A 185 -11.19 -21.44 -8.66
N ILE A 186 -11.40 -20.57 -7.67
CA ILE A 186 -10.81 -20.75 -6.34
C ILE A 186 -11.76 -21.57 -5.46
N LYS A 187 -11.22 -22.66 -4.90
CA LYS A 187 -11.90 -23.48 -3.90
C LYS A 187 -11.38 -23.08 -2.51
N GLU A 188 -12.32 -22.73 -1.65
CA GLU A 188 -12.01 -22.43 -0.25
C GLU A 188 -11.95 -23.74 0.54
N PRO A 189 -10.91 -23.97 1.37
CA PRO A 189 -10.80 -25.18 2.17
C PRO A 189 -12.03 -25.38 3.07
N SER A 190 -12.68 -26.54 2.96
CA SER A 190 -13.79 -26.91 3.85
C SER A 190 -13.26 -27.32 5.22
N GLY A 191 -13.72 -26.69 6.30
CA GLY A 191 -13.40 -27.11 7.68
C GLY A 191 -12.83 -26.05 8.61
N GLN A 192 -12.79 -24.77 8.21
CA GLN A 192 -12.61 -23.72 9.21
C GLN A 192 -13.87 -23.67 10.07
N ASP A 193 -13.68 -23.94 11.35
CA ASP A 193 -14.72 -23.83 12.37
C ASP A 193 -15.26 -22.39 12.30
N LYS A 194 -16.45 -22.23 11.70
CA LYS A 194 -17.14 -20.93 11.55
C LYS A 194 -17.71 -20.50 12.91
N ASN A 195 -16.91 -20.62 13.97
CA ASN A 195 -17.21 -20.04 15.25
C ASN A 195 -17.37 -18.55 14.99
N ARG A 196 -18.62 -18.08 15.13
CA ARG A 196 -19.03 -16.71 14.85
C ARG A 196 -18.23 -15.78 15.75
N VAL A 197 -17.08 -15.32 15.27
CA VAL A 197 -16.33 -14.25 15.93
C VAL A 197 -17.32 -13.10 16.02
N THR A 198 -17.68 -12.71 17.24
CA THR A 198 -18.60 -11.60 17.45
C THR A 198 -17.81 -10.30 17.34
N PHE A 199 -18.40 -9.26 16.79
CA PHE A 199 -17.77 -7.93 16.65
C PHE A 199 -17.15 -7.46 17.98
N ARG A 200 -17.89 -7.60 19.09
CA ARG A 200 -17.41 -7.27 20.44
C ARG A 200 -16.14 -8.04 20.83
N THR A 201 -16.06 -9.33 20.51
CA THR A 201 -14.89 -10.17 20.81
C THR A 201 -13.70 -9.76 19.96
N TYR A 202 -13.91 -9.49 18.67
CA TYR A 202 -12.85 -9.06 17.76
C TYR A 202 -12.17 -7.76 18.22
N PHE A 203 -12.97 -6.73 18.54
CA PHE A 203 -12.43 -5.44 19.02
C PHE A 203 -11.85 -5.53 20.43
N ARG A 204 -12.38 -6.40 21.29
CA ARG A 204 -11.79 -6.68 22.61
C ARG A 204 -10.41 -7.32 22.47
N ASP A 205 -10.28 -8.32 21.60
CA ASP A 205 -9.01 -9.03 21.36
C ASP A 205 -7.97 -8.06 20.77
N LEU A 206 -8.36 -7.18 19.82
CA LEU A 206 -7.49 -6.09 19.35
C LEU A 206 -7.05 -5.16 20.49
N GLY A 207 -7.98 -4.75 21.36
CA GLY A 207 -7.69 -3.92 22.52
C GLY A 207 -6.70 -4.57 23.49
N GLN A 208 -6.82 -5.88 23.72
CA GLN A 208 -5.90 -6.64 24.55
C GLN A 208 -4.49 -6.68 23.95
N VAL A 209 -4.35 -6.79 22.64
CA VAL A 209 -3.01 -6.75 22.02
C VAL A 209 -2.37 -5.36 22.11
N PHE A 210 -3.17 -4.29 22.00
CA PHE A 210 -2.66 -2.95 22.29
C PHE A 210 -2.29 -2.77 23.76
N GLN A 211 -2.96 -3.42 24.70
CA GLN A 211 -2.57 -3.35 26.12
C GLN A 211 -1.27 -4.10 26.40
N THR A 212 -1.05 -5.25 25.75
CA THR A 212 0.14 -6.09 25.97
C THR A 212 1.38 -5.58 25.23
N ARG A 213 1.22 -5.13 23.98
CA ARG A 213 2.32 -4.68 23.10
C ARG A 213 2.42 -3.16 22.97
N GLY A 214 1.41 -2.43 23.43
CA GLY A 214 1.43 -0.99 23.70
C GLY A 214 2.14 -0.14 22.65
N LEU A 215 3.09 0.64 23.14
CA LEU A 215 3.83 1.63 22.38
C LEU A 215 4.70 1.02 21.28
N SER A 216 5.16 -0.23 21.42
CA SER A 216 5.92 -0.91 20.36
C SER A 216 5.03 -1.15 19.13
N LEU A 217 3.76 -1.51 19.33
CA LEU A 217 2.82 -1.77 18.23
C LEU A 217 2.41 -0.47 17.55
N LEU A 218 2.13 0.55 18.35
CA LEU A 218 1.84 1.88 17.83
C LEU A 218 3.02 2.44 17.01
N ALA A 219 4.25 2.35 17.51
CA ALA A 219 5.44 2.81 16.79
C ALA A 219 5.63 2.07 15.46
N CYS A 220 5.42 0.75 15.42
CA CYS A 220 5.46 -0.05 14.19
C CYS A 220 4.40 0.41 13.17
N ILE A 221 3.17 0.61 13.63
CA ILE A 221 2.05 1.04 12.80
C ILE A 221 2.31 2.44 12.22
N LEU A 222 2.76 3.39 13.05
CA LEU A 222 3.10 4.74 12.63
C LEU A 222 4.30 4.74 11.67
N ALA A 223 5.31 3.90 11.89
CA ALA A 223 6.43 3.74 10.97
C ALA A 223 5.96 3.28 9.57
N GLY A 224 5.11 2.25 9.48
CA GLY A 224 4.60 1.81 8.18
C GLY A 224 3.64 2.81 7.52
N MET A 225 2.90 3.60 8.31
CA MET A 225 2.06 4.68 7.80
C MET A 225 2.90 5.84 7.24
N VAL A 226 3.90 6.32 8.00
CA VAL A 226 4.67 7.52 7.63
C VAL A 226 5.47 7.30 6.35
N VAL A 227 6.09 6.12 6.17
CA VAL A 227 6.88 5.85 4.95
C VAL A 227 6.03 5.84 3.68
N LEU A 228 4.77 5.41 3.76
CA LEU A 228 3.86 5.45 2.61
C LEU A 228 3.23 6.84 2.42
N PHE A 229 3.01 7.57 3.51
CA PHE A 229 2.61 8.98 3.45
C PHE A 229 3.66 9.81 2.70
N ILE A 230 4.94 9.66 3.06
CA ILE A 230 6.05 10.34 2.41
C ILE A 230 6.20 9.88 0.97
N LEU A 231 6.23 8.56 0.71
CA LEU A 231 6.37 8.03 -0.64
C LEU A 231 5.34 8.63 -1.59
N PHE A 232 4.04 8.53 -1.28
CA PHE A 232 3.00 9.06 -2.17
C PHE A 232 2.94 10.58 -2.22
N GLY A 233 3.28 11.26 -1.12
CA GLY A 233 3.42 12.72 -1.10
C GLY A 233 4.52 13.22 -2.03
N VAL A 234 5.72 12.65 -1.93
CA VAL A 234 6.87 12.96 -2.80
C VAL A 234 6.56 12.59 -4.25
N LEU A 235 5.91 11.45 -4.51
CA LEU A 235 5.53 11.06 -5.88
C LEU A 235 4.55 12.06 -6.51
N SER A 236 3.58 12.57 -5.75
CA SER A 236 2.66 13.62 -6.21
C SER A 236 3.41 14.92 -6.54
N TYR A 237 4.28 15.36 -5.62
CA TYR A 237 5.15 16.52 -5.80
C TYR A 237 6.02 16.43 -7.06
N VAL A 238 6.68 15.28 -7.24
CA VAL A 238 7.57 15.03 -8.39
C VAL A 238 6.79 15.04 -9.70
N SER A 239 5.60 14.45 -9.73
CA SER A 239 4.79 14.44 -10.94
C SER A 239 4.45 15.87 -11.40
N ASP A 240 4.08 16.75 -10.47
CA ASP A 240 3.78 18.16 -10.78
C ASP A 240 5.02 18.90 -11.27
N ILE A 241 6.17 18.73 -10.61
CA ILE A 241 7.42 19.41 -11.00
C ILE A 241 7.97 18.93 -12.34
N LEU A 242 7.92 17.62 -12.61
CA LEU A 242 8.39 17.08 -13.89
C LEU A 242 7.67 17.74 -15.06
N GLU A 243 6.36 17.97 -14.94
CA GLU A 243 5.60 18.65 -15.97
C GLU A 243 5.79 20.17 -15.95
N ALA A 244 5.64 20.82 -14.78
CA ALA A 244 5.63 22.27 -14.67
C ALA A 244 7.01 22.92 -14.94
N ASN A 245 8.09 22.31 -14.46
CA ASN A 245 9.43 22.91 -14.54
C ASN A 245 10.28 22.33 -15.68
N TYR A 246 10.04 21.07 -16.05
CA TYR A 246 10.88 20.35 -17.03
C TYR A 246 10.12 19.96 -18.30
N GLY A 247 8.80 20.14 -18.37
CA GLY A 247 8.00 19.76 -19.52
C GLY A 247 7.97 18.24 -19.80
N ILE A 248 8.39 17.42 -18.84
CA ILE A 248 8.46 15.96 -18.97
C ILE A 248 7.06 15.38 -18.77
N ARG A 249 6.55 14.72 -19.81
CA ARG A 249 5.19 14.16 -19.87
C ARG A 249 5.18 12.71 -20.34
N GLY A 250 4.05 12.03 -20.14
CA GLY A 250 3.80 10.70 -20.69
C GLY A 250 4.72 9.64 -20.09
N LEU A 251 5.23 8.74 -20.95
CA LEU A 251 6.00 7.56 -20.51
C LEU A 251 7.21 7.91 -19.64
N SER A 252 7.91 9.00 -19.94
CA SER A 252 9.08 9.45 -19.17
C SER A 252 8.72 9.77 -17.71
N THR A 253 7.57 10.41 -17.48
CA THR A 253 7.05 10.69 -16.13
C THR A 253 6.78 9.39 -15.37
N GLY A 254 6.15 8.42 -16.03
CA GLY A 254 5.89 7.09 -15.46
C GLY A 254 7.17 6.34 -15.11
N LEU A 255 8.18 6.36 -15.99
CA LEU A 255 9.47 5.71 -15.74
C LEU A 255 10.19 6.33 -14.55
N LEU A 256 10.22 7.66 -14.45
CA LEU A 256 10.86 8.37 -13.34
C LEU A 256 10.17 8.12 -12.00
N ILE A 257 8.83 8.10 -11.98
CA ILE A 257 8.03 7.77 -10.77
C ILE A 257 8.18 6.30 -10.38
N ALA A 258 8.43 5.39 -11.34
CA ALA A 258 8.66 3.99 -11.07
C ALA A 258 10.00 3.71 -10.36
N ILE A 259 11.00 4.60 -10.45
CA ILE A 259 12.34 4.42 -9.84
C ILE A 259 12.28 4.21 -8.31
N PRO A 260 11.75 5.14 -7.49
CA PRO A 260 11.70 4.96 -6.03
C PRO A 260 10.85 3.76 -5.63
N VAL A 261 9.76 3.50 -6.35
CA VAL A 261 8.84 2.40 -6.07
C VAL A 261 9.47 1.05 -6.41
N GLY A 262 10.22 0.98 -7.51
CA GLY A 262 11.02 -0.18 -7.90
C GLY A 262 12.17 -0.45 -6.94
N THR A 263 12.86 0.60 -6.51
CA THR A 263 13.90 0.51 -5.49
C THR A 263 13.33 -0.01 -4.17
N MET A 264 12.18 0.51 -3.73
CA MET A 264 11.45 0.01 -2.56
C MET A 264 11.04 -1.45 -2.72
N ALA A 265 10.49 -1.84 -3.87
CA ALA A 265 10.05 -3.22 -4.11
C ALA A 265 11.24 -4.20 -4.08
N LEU A 266 12.34 -3.84 -4.75
CA LEU A 266 13.56 -4.65 -4.78
C LEU A 266 14.17 -4.79 -3.37
N THR A 267 14.34 -3.68 -2.65
CA THR A 267 14.90 -3.71 -1.30
C THR A 267 13.97 -4.39 -0.30
N SER A 268 12.65 -4.28 -0.44
CA SER A 268 11.68 -5.06 0.37
C SER A 268 11.83 -6.56 0.17
N TYR A 269 12.00 -6.99 -1.09
CA TYR A 269 12.19 -8.40 -1.41
C TYR A 269 13.51 -8.93 -0.84
N LEU A 270 14.62 -8.22 -1.10
CA LEU A 270 15.95 -8.62 -0.63
C LEU A 270 16.03 -8.62 0.90
N SER A 271 15.61 -7.54 1.56
CA SER A 271 15.62 -7.45 3.02
C SER A 271 14.67 -8.44 3.67
N GLY A 272 13.46 -8.62 3.13
CA GLY A 272 12.50 -9.61 3.64
C GLY A 272 13.03 -11.03 3.63
N SER A 273 13.77 -11.42 2.58
CA SER A 273 14.40 -12.75 2.50
C SER A 273 15.52 -12.96 3.53
N TYR A 274 16.29 -11.90 3.81
CA TYR A 274 17.41 -11.94 4.76
C TYR A 274 16.96 -11.83 6.23
N LEU A 275 15.89 -11.07 6.48
CA LEU A 275 15.28 -10.90 7.82
C LEU A 275 14.69 -12.19 8.39
N GLN A 276 14.28 -13.14 7.53
CA GLN A 276 13.84 -14.47 7.97
C GLN A 276 14.96 -15.28 8.65
N GLN A 277 16.23 -14.89 8.46
CA GLN A 277 17.39 -15.59 9.01
C GLN A 277 18.01 -14.89 10.23
N LYS A 278 17.64 -13.62 10.49
CA LYS A 278 18.14 -12.80 11.60
C LYS A 278 16.97 -12.07 12.27
N ALA A 279 16.44 -12.67 13.33
CA ALA A 279 15.37 -12.09 14.14
C ALA A 279 15.90 -11.37 15.40
N GLY A 280 15.01 -10.75 16.17
CA GLY A 280 15.36 -9.99 17.37
C GLY A 280 15.66 -8.51 17.11
N ASN A 281 16.67 -7.98 17.82
CA ASN A 281 17.07 -6.56 17.76
C ASN A 281 17.43 -6.07 16.35
N PHE A 282 17.82 -6.98 15.47
CA PHE A 282 18.11 -6.65 14.08
C PHE A 282 16.89 -6.03 13.35
N LEU A 283 15.67 -6.51 13.64
CA LEU A 283 14.43 -5.95 13.07
C LEU A 283 14.21 -4.50 13.51
N LYS A 284 14.51 -4.17 14.77
CA LYS A 284 14.42 -2.78 15.25
C LYS A 284 15.46 -1.91 14.55
N MET A 285 16.70 -2.40 14.45
CA MET A 285 17.78 -1.68 13.79
C MET A 285 17.48 -1.37 12.33
N THR A 286 16.91 -2.32 11.58
CA THR A 286 16.56 -2.12 10.17
C THR A 286 15.43 -1.11 9.99
N ILE A 287 14.43 -1.09 10.88
CA ILE A 287 13.38 -0.06 10.85
C ILE A 287 13.98 1.32 11.12
N VAL A 288 14.76 1.47 12.19
CA VAL A 288 15.37 2.76 12.54
C VAL A 288 16.31 3.23 11.42
N ALA A 289 17.16 2.34 10.88
CA ALA A 289 18.05 2.67 9.78
C ALA A 289 17.29 3.14 8.52
N GLY A 290 16.21 2.45 8.16
CA GLY A 290 15.40 2.84 7.00
C GLY A 290 14.71 4.20 7.19
N LEU A 291 14.18 4.49 8.39
CA LEU A 291 13.60 5.79 8.69
C LEU A 291 14.65 6.92 8.74
N VAL A 292 15.87 6.64 9.18
CA VAL A 292 17.00 7.59 9.13
C VAL A 292 17.38 7.89 7.68
N LEU A 293 17.48 6.87 6.81
CA LEU A 293 17.74 7.06 5.38
C LEU A 293 16.68 7.93 4.72
N GLU A 294 15.41 7.69 5.04
CA GLU A 294 14.28 8.47 4.54
C GLU A 294 14.30 9.92 5.05
N THR A 295 14.60 10.14 6.32
CA THR A 295 14.80 11.48 6.91
C THR A 295 15.93 12.25 6.22
N ALA A 296 17.07 11.59 6.01
CA ALA A 296 18.22 12.19 5.33
C ALA A 296 17.91 12.53 3.87
N ALA A 297 17.23 11.63 3.16
CA ALA A 297 16.79 11.86 1.78
C ALA A 297 15.87 13.09 1.69
N LEU A 298 14.89 13.22 2.59
CA LEU A 298 14.00 14.37 2.64
C LEU A 298 14.76 15.67 2.92
N ALA A 299 15.69 15.67 3.89
CA ALA A 299 16.52 16.84 4.16
C ALA A 299 17.33 17.27 2.93
N VAL A 300 17.95 16.32 2.22
CA VAL A 300 18.68 16.57 0.96
C VAL A 300 17.76 17.17 -0.10
N MET A 301 16.54 16.64 -0.28
CA MET A 301 15.56 17.21 -1.22
C MET A 301 15.19 18.66 -0.88
N GLY A 302 15.17 19.02 0.41
CA GLY A 302 14.88 20.38 0.88
C GLY A 302 15.97 21.39 0.58
N PHE A 303 17.24 21.04 0.82
CA PHE A 303 18.38 21.96 0.71
C PHE A 303 18.95 22.09 -0.70
N TYR A 304 18.87 21.05 -1.52
CA TYR A 304 19.51 21.03 -2.84
C TYR A 304 18.49 21.16 -3.96
N ASP A 305 18.53 22.26 -4.71
CA ASP A 305 17.70 22.46 -5.90
C ASP A 305 18.38 21.91 -7.17
N ASN A 306 18.53 20.59 -7.23
CA ASN A 306 19.09 19.89 -8.38
C ASN A 306 18.32 18.60 -8.62
N ILE A 307 17.80 18.40 -9.84
CA ILE A 307 16.98 17.24 -10.19
C ILE A 307 17.72 15.90 -10.04
N TYR A 308 19.01 15.84 -10.37
CA TYR A 308 19.78 14.60 -10.24
C TYR A 308 19.98 14.21 -8.77
N ILE A 309 20.30 15.20 -7.91
CA ILE A 309 20.38 15.00 -6.46
C ILE A 309 19.01 14.59 -5.90
N PHE A 310 17.94 15.19 -6.41
CA PHE A 310 16.57 14.86 -6.02
C PHE A 310 16.25 13.38 -6.31
N PHE A 311 16.51 12.90 -7.54
CA PHE A 311 16.27 11.51 -7.90
C PHE A 311 17.17 10.53 -7.13
N LEU A 312 18.43 10.89 -6.86
CA LEU A 312 19.30 10.11 -5.99
C LEU A 312 18.71 9.99 -4.57
N ALA A 313 18.20 11.09 -4.01
CA ALA A 313 17.51 11.08 -2.74
C ALA A 313 16.23 10.25 -2.79
N MET A 314 15.48 10.24 -3.90
CA MET A 314 14.31 9.37 -4.08
C MET A 314 14.67 7.88 -4.08
N VAL A 315 15.82 7.52 -4.66
CA VAL A 315 16.34 6.14 -4.58
C VAL A 315 16.65 5.79 -3.12
N VAL A 316 17.37 6.65 -2.40
CA VAL A 316 17.67 6.45 -0.96
C VAL A 316 16.40 6.31 -0.12
N MET A 317 15.41 7.17 -0.36
CA MET A 317 14.09 7.09 0.25
C MET A 317 13.43 5.73 -0.05
N GLY A 318 13.44 5.30 -1.32
CA GLY A 318 12.92 3.99 -1.73
C GLY A 318 13.60 2.83 -1.00
N ILE A 319 14.94 2.86 -0.84
CA ILE A 319 15.69 1.88 -0.03
C ILE A 319 15.21 1.91 1.42
N GLY A 320 15.10 3.09 2.02
CA GLY A 320 14.65 3.27 3.40
C GLY A 320 13.26 2.66 3.64
N THR A 321 12.27 3.06 2.83
CA THR A 321 10.92 2.52 2.87
C THR A 321 10.91 1.01 2.67
N GLY A 322 11.72 0.49 1.73
CA GLY A 322 11.76 -0.92 1.40
C GLY A 322 12.35 -1.80 2.51
N ILE A 323 13.23 -1.28 3.36
CA ILE A 323 13.75 -2.02 4.52
C ILE A 323 12.78 -1.95 5.72
N VAL A 324 12.09 -0.81 5.89
CA VAL A 324 11.12 -0.60 6.98
C VAL A 324 9.93 -1.56 6.87
N LEU A 325 9.28 -1.61 5.71
CA LEU A 325 8.01 -2.34 5.54
C LEU A 325 8.07 -3.84 5.91
N PRO A 326 9.04 -4.65 5.42
CA PRO A 326 9.13 -6.06 5.80
C PRO A 326 9.50 -6.24 7.27
N SER A 327 10.36 -5.37 7.83
CA SER A 327 10.75 -5.43 9.24
C SER A 327 9.55 -5.18 10.16
N VAL A 328 8.77 -4.14 9.86
CA VAL A 328 7.52 -3.83 10.56
C VAL A 328 6.50 -4.97 10.40
N ASN A 329 6.34 -5.51 9.19
CA ASN A 329 5.40 -6.59 8.93
C ASN A 329 5.72 -7.84 9.77
N THR A 330 7.00 -8.19 9.90
CA THR A 330 7.44 -9.31 10.73
C THR A 330 7.10 -9.09 12.21
N LEU A 331 7.38 -7.90 12.77
CA LEU A 331 7.05 -7.61 14.18
C LEU A 331 5.54 -7.63 14.43
N ILE A 332 4.76 -7.05 13.52
CA ILE A 332 3.30 -6.97 13.62
C ILE A 332 2.64 -8.34 13.51
N THR A 333 3.15 -9.22 12.64
CA THR A 333 2.58 -10.55 12.43
C THR A 333 3.04 -11.59 13.44
N SER A 334 4.01 -11.27 14.30
CA SER A 334 4.55 -12.12 15.38
C SER A 334 3.63 -12.25 16.60
N VAL A 335 2.34 -12.03 16.42
CA VAL A 335 1.27 -12.26 17.41
C VAL A 335 0.69 -13.68 17.28
N SER A 336 -0.15 -14.06 18.23
CA SER A 336 -0.88 -15.33 18.20
C SER A 336 -1.68 -15.47 16.89
N ALA A 337 -1.87 -16.70 16.42
CA ALA A 337 -2.60 -16.96 15.17
C ALA A 337 -4.03 -16.37 15.19
N LYS A 338 -4.65 -16.35 16.38
CA LYS A 338 -5.99 -15.79 16.61
C LYS A 338 -6.05 -14.27 16.39
N GLU A 339 -5.01 -13.54 16.78
CA GLU A 339 -4.99 -12.07 16.74
C GLU A 339 -4.33 -11.52 15.46
N ARG A 340 -3.53 -12.35 14.77
CA ARG A 340 -2.73 -11.97 13.60
C ARG A 340 -3.55 -11.34 12.49
N GLY A 341 -4.71 -11.92 12.16
CA GLY A 341 -5.57 -11.42 11.10
C GLY A 341 -6.01 -9.98 11.36
N GLY A 342 -6.49 -9.71 12.59
CA GLY A 342 -7.00 -8.39 12.95
C GLY A 342 -5.92 -7.31 12.97
N ILE A 343 -4.75 -7.59 13.54
CA ILE A 343 -3.67 -6.60 13.62
C ILE A 343 -3.05 -6.34 12.25
N THR A 344 -2.93 -7.38 11.41
CA THR A 344 -2.48 -7.21 10.02
C THR A 344 -3.44 -6.32 9.23
N CYS A 345 -4.76 -6.48 9.44
CA CYS A 345 -5.76 -5.61 8.83
C CYS A 345 -5.66 -4.17 9.36
N LEU A 346 -5.53 -3.97 10.68
CA LEU A 346 -5.34 -2.64 11.25
C LEU A 346 -4.07 -1.96 10.71
N TYR A 347 -2.96 -2.69 10.63
CA TYR A 347 -1.73 -2.19 10.03
C TYR A 347 -1.92 -1.82 8.55
N GLY A 348 -2.60 -2.67 7.79
CA GLY A 348 -2.99 -2.38 6.41
C GLY A 348 -3.83 -1.11 6.29
N SER A 349 -4.80 -0.92 7.17
CA SER A 349 -5.65 0.29 7.22
C SER A 349 -4.83 1.56 7.39
N MET A 350 -3.91 1.57 8.35
CA MET A 350 -3.06 2.74 8.65
C MET A 350 -2.11 3.07 7.50
N ARG A 351 -1.58 2.05 6.81
CA ARG A 351 -0.81 2.23 5.58
C ARG A 351 -1.62 2.94 4.49
N PHE A 352 -2.88 2.56 4.31
CA PHE A 352 -3.78 3.22 3.36
C PHE A 352 -4.11 4.66 3.75
N PHE A 353 -4.22 4.98 5.04
CA PHE A 353 -4.33 6.38 5.48
C PHE A 353 -3.08 7.20 5.14
N GLY A 354 -1.89 6.61 5.25
CA GLY A 354 -0.66 7.25 4.76
C GLY A 354 -0.77 7.62 3.28
N VAL A 355 -1.14 6.65 2.43
CA VAL A 355 -1.35 6.87 0.99
C VAL A 355 -2.44 7.91 0.70
N ALA A 356 -3.52 7.92 1.49
CA ALA A 356 -4.63 8.83 1.32
C ALA A 356 -4.27 10.28 1.66
N LEU A 357 -3.48 10.50 2.70
CA LEU A 357 -3.18 11.83 3.25
C LEU A 357 -1.91 12.45 2.64
N GLY A 358 -0.97 11.64 2.15
CA GLY A 358 0.32 12.10 1.61
C GLY A 358 0.18 13.12 0.47
N PRO A 359 -0.45 12.76 -0.66
CA PRO A 359 -0.59 13.65 -1.81
C PRO A 359 -1.24 15.02 -1.51
N PRO A 360 -2.40 15.12 -0.84
CA PRO A 360 -2.99 16.42 -0.53
C PRO A 360 -2.16 17.20 0.50
N ALA A 361 -1.51 16.53 1.47
CA ALA A 361 -0.65 17.21 2.44
C ALA A 361 0.57 17.84 1.76
N PHE A 362 1.22 17.13 0.82
CA PHE A 362 2.30 17.69 0.01
C PHE A 362 1.79 18.81 -0.90
N GLY A 363 0.64 18.64 -1.54
CA GLY A 363 0.02 19.69 -2.36
C GLY A 363 -0.26 20.98 -1.60
N LEU A 364 -0.67 20.90 -0.33
CA LEU A 364 -0.81 22.05 0.56
C LEU A 364 0.55 22.61 0.98
N ALA A 365 1.47 21.76 1.42
CA ALA A 365 2.79 22.16 1.90
C ALA A 365 3.63 22.83 0.79
N MET A 366 3.36 22.55 -0.49
CA MET A 366 4.05 23.18 -1.61
C MET A 366 3.87 24.69 -1.62
N THR A 367 2.74 25.20 -1.11
CA THR A 367 2.47 26.64 -1.00
C THR A 367 3.40 27.36 -0.02
N LEU A 368 4.04 26.62 0.90
CA LEU A 368 5.01 27.15 1.86
C LEU A 368 6.43 27.23 1.28
N GLY A 369 6.65 26.66 0.09
CA GLY A 369 7.97 26.54 -0.54
C GLY A 369 8.66 25.21 -0.30
N ARG A 370 9.72 24.95 -1.08
CA ARG A 370 10.45 23.67 -1.10
C ARG A 370 11.06 23.32 0.26
N LEU A 371 11.82 24.25 0.84
CA LEU A 371 12.57 24.00 2.07
C LEU A 371 11.64 23.70 3.25
N PRO A 372 10.58 24.49 3.55
CA PRO A 372 9.65 24.17 4.63
C PRO A 372 8.89 22.84 4.43
N LEU A 373 8.51 22.51 3.19
CA LEU A 373 7.85 21.24 2.88
C LEU A 373 8.73 20.06 3.26
N PHE A 374 9.97 20.02 2.74
CA PHE A 374 10.84 18.86 2.93
C PHE A 374 11.43 18.79 4.33
N LEU A 375 11.72 19.93 4.97
CA LEU A 375 12.13 19.93 6.38
C LEU A 375 10.98 19.52 7.31
N GLY A 376 9.75 19.97 7.06
CA GLY A 376 8.58 19.54 7.82
C GLY A 376 8.34 18.04 7.70
N ALA A 377 8.46 17.49 6.48
CA ALA A 377 8.41 16.06 6.23
C ALA A 377 9.55 15.30 6.92
N ALA A 378 10.78 15.81 6.87
CA ALA A 378 11.94 15.21 7.55
C ALA A 378 11.78 15.21 9.07
N ILE A 379 11.26 16.30 9.66
CA ILE A 379 10.96 16.40 11.09
C ILE A 379 9.91 15.37 11.48
N LEU A 380 8.84 15.23 10.70
CA LEU A 380 7.80 14.21 10.94
C LEU A 380 8.39 12.80 10.98
N VAL A 381 9.20 12.42 9.98
CA VAL A 381 9.86 11.10 9.96
C VAL A 381 10.88 10.97 11.09
N GLY A 382 11.63 12.02 11.41
CA GLY A 382 12.57 12.05 12.53
C GLY A 382 11.91 11.82 13.89
N LEU A 383 10.72 12.40 14.12
CA LEU A 383 9.93 12.14 15.31
C LEU A 383 9.48 10.68 15.39
N ILE A 384 8.98 10.10 14.29
CA ILE A 384 8.62 8.68 14.24
C ILE A 384 9.86 7.77 14.40
N THR A 385 11.01 8.19 13.89
CA THR A 385 12.30 7.49 14.09
C THR A 385 12.67 7.46 15.57
N PHE A 386 12.56 8.59 16.26
CA PHE A 386 12.79 8.68 17.70
C PHE A 386 11.83 7.77 18.48
N LEU A 387 10.52 7.83 18.18
CA LEU A 387 9.51 6.95 18.80
C LEU A 387 9.83 5.47 18.56
N THR A 388 10.22 5.11 17.34
CA THR A 388 10.59 3.74 16.97
C THR A 388 11.83 3.26 17.71
N ALA A 389 12.88 4.09 17.77
CA ALA A 389 14.13 3.78 18.45
C ALA A 389 13.95 3.63 19.97
N THR A 390 13.05 4.40 20.57
CA THR A 390 12.79 4.39 22.03
C THR A 390 11.80 3.30 22.44
N PHE A 391 10.67 3.17 21.75
CA PHE A 391 9.54 2.37 22.23
C PHE A 391 9.45 0.96 21.65
N ILE A 392 10.13 0.63 20.54
CA ILE A 392 10.13 -0.75 20.06
C ILE A 392 10.98 -1.62 20.99
N GLN A 393 10.32 -2.60 21.61
CA GLN A 393 10.92 -3.64 22.42
C GLN A 393 10.67 -4.98 21.73
N THR A 394 11.70 -5.54 21.09
CA THR A 394 11.56 -6.76 20.28
C THR A 394 11.23 -7.99 21.13
N GLU A 395 11.68 -8.01 22.39
CA GLU A 395 11.38 -9.05 23.39
C GLU A 395 9.88 -9.18 23.68
N LYS A 396 9.13 -8.08 23.65
CA LYS A 396 7.66 -8.09 23.84
C LYS A 396 6.88 -8.45 22.57
N MET A 397 7.55 -8.40 21.43
CA MET A 397 6.94 -8.51 20.11
C MET A 397 7.16 -9.86 19.46
N LEU A 398 8.32 -10.47 19.69
CA LEU A 398 8.73 -11.71 19.06
C LEU A 398 8.47 -12.89 20.00
N PRO A 399 8.09 -14.06 19.45
CA PRO A 399 8.08 -15.29 20.22
C PRO A 399 9.52 -15.71 20.59
N PRO A 400 9.71 -16.52 21.65
CA PRO A 400 11.04 -16.83 22.21
C PRO A 400 12.01 -17.44 21.19
N GLU A 401 11.52 -18.21 20.22
CA GLU A 401 12.34 -18.88 19.20
C GLU A 401 12.95 -17.90 18.18
N LEU A 402 12.48 -16.66 18.15
CA LEU A 402 12.97 -15.59 17.27
C LEU A 402 13.81 -14.54 18.02
N LEU A 403 14.14 -14.78 19.30
CA LEU A 403 15.03 -13.93 20.08
C LEU A 403 16.48 -14.45 20.01
N PRO A 404 17.49 -13.56 20.02
CA PRO A 404 18.88 -13.97 20.03
C PRO A 404 19.22 -14.69 21.35
N GLY A 405 19.63 -15.95 21.27
CA GLY A 405 20.07 -16.75 22.45
C GLY A 405 19.28 -18.04 22.72
N HIS A 406 18.33 -18.41 21.86
CA HIS A 406 17.70 -19.74 21.84
C HIS A 406 18.10 -20.57 20.63
#